data_AF-A0A143DHD1-F1
#
_entry.id   AF-A0A143DHD1-F1
#
_cell.length_a   1.000
_cell.length_b   1.000
_cell.length_c   1.000
_cell.angle_alpha   90.00
_cell.angle_beta   90.00
_cell.angle_gamma   90.00
#
_symmetry.space_group_name_H-M   'P 1'
#
loop_
_entity.id
_entity.type
_entity.pdbx_description
1 polymer ?
#
loop_
_entity_poly.entity_id
_entity_poly.type
_entity_poly.pdbx_seq_one_letter_code
_entity_poly.pdbx_strand_id
1 'polypeptide(L)'
;MAITKKPVKPVAGSSFAPVDAFISGAPDADQGPRRVRKGRKVQITLTITEPLLARVDELAGHLGQSRAAVINLAVMQMLQTGLRIDGE
;
A
#
# COMPACT_ATOMS: atom_id res chain seq x y z
N MET A 1 -26.23 -13.03 -63.18
CA MET A 1 -26.16 -12.26 -61.92
C MET A 1 -25.31 -13.04 -60.92
N ALA A 2 -24.23 -12.45 -60.40
CA ALA A 2 -23.51 -13.00 -59.26
C ALA A 2 -22.87 -11.86 -58.48
N ILE A 3 -23.37 -11.60 -57.26
CA ILE A 3 -22.85 -10.58 -56.34
C ILE A 3 -21.96 -11.32 -55.35
N THR A 4 -20.65 -11.14 -55.45
CA THR A 4 -19.69 -11.73 -54.53
C THR A 4 -19.72 -10.98 -53.19
N LYS A 5 -19.97 -11.70 -52.09
CA LYS A 5 -20.01 -11.13 -50.73
C LYS A 5 -18.60 -10.75 -50.27
N LYS A 6 -18.46 -9.55 -49.70
CA LYS A 6 -17.22 -9.03 -49.09
C LYS A 6 -16.87 -9.84 -47.82
N PRO A 7 -15.59 -10.17 -47.57
CA PRO A 7 -15.21 -10.94 -46.38
C PRO A 7 -15.40 -10.10 -45.11
N VAL A 8 -16.08 -10.70 -44.13
CA VAL A 8 -16.26 -10.11 -42.78
C VAL A 8 -14.93 -10.20 -42.05
N LYS A 9 -14.33 -9.06 -41.75
CA LYS A 9 -13.16 -8.97 -40.88
C LYS A 9 -13.59 -9.44 -39.48
N PRO A 10 -12.88 -10.40 -38.83
CA PRO A 10 -13.25 -10.82 -37.49
C PRO A 10 -13.19 -9.61 -36.57
N VAL A 11 -14.25 -9.42 -35.80
CA VAL A 11 -14.32 -8.42 -34.73
C VAL A 11 -13.28 -8.86 -33.70
N ALA A 12 -12.08 -8.30 -33.81
CA ALA A 12 -11.05 -8.51 -32.81
C ALA A 12 -11.60 -7.90 -31.52
N GLY A 13 -11.94 -8.79 -30.58
CA GLY A 13 -12.28 -8.43 -29.21
C GLY A 13 -11.25 -7.45 -28.68
N SER A 14 -11.75 -6.50 -27.91
CA SER A 14 -11.01 -5.39 -27.35
C SER A 14 -9.72 -5.83 -26.65
N SER A 15 -8.60 -5.87 -27.37
CA SER A 15 -7.30 -5.90 -26.76
C SER A 15 -7.03 -4.48 -26.29
N PHE A 16 -7.48 -4.15 -25.07
CA PHE A 16 -7.14 -2.90 -24.38
C PHE A 16 -5.68 -2.88 -23.91
N ALA A 17 -4.94 -4.00 -24.01
CA ALA A 17 -3.53 -4.10 -23.64
C ALA A 17 -2.60 -2.97 -24.15
N PRO A 18 -2.66 -2.51 -25.42
CA PRO A 18 -1.83 -1.39 -25.88
C PRO A 18 -2.35 -0.03 -25.36
N VAL A 19 -3.63 0.09 -25.02
CA VAL A 19 -4.23 1.29 -24.43
C VAL A 19 -3.86 1.39 -22.95
N ASP A 20 -3.92 0.27 -22.22
CA ASP A 20 -3.49 0.18 -20.82
C ASP A 20 -1.99 0.42 -20.67
N ALA A 21 -1.17 -0.08 -21.60
CA ALA A 21 0.26 0.20 -21.65
C ALA A 21 0.57 1.68 -21.94
N PHE A 22 -0.25 2.34 -22.76
CA PHE A 22 -0.13 3.78 -23.03
C PHE A 22 -0.56 4.64 -21.83
N ILE A 23 -1.67 4.28 -21.18
CA ILE A 23 -2.20 5.00 -20.00
C ILE A 23 -1.25 4.81 -18.80
N SER A 24 -0.70 3.62 -18.59
CA SER A 24 0.22 3.31 -17.48
C SER A 24 1.64 3.85 -17.67
N GLY A 25 2.04 4.17 -18.90
CA GLY A 25 3.36 4.72 -19.22
C GLY A 25 3.49 6.24 -19.07
N ALA A 26 2.39 6.94 -18.79
CA ALA A 26 2.40 8.38 -18.58
C ALA A 26 3.11 8.75 -17.26
N PRO A 27 3.83 9.89 -17.17
CA PRO A 27 4.55 10.28 -15.96
C PRO A 27 3.64 10.58 -14.75
N ASP A 28 2.35 10.76 -14.99
CA ASP A 28 1.26 10.93 -14.03
C ASP A 28 0.44 9.65 -13.81
N ALA A 29 0.69 8.59 -14.57
CA ALA A 29 0.06 7.29 -14.35
C ALA A 29 0.37 6.82 -12.94
N ASP A 30 -0.65 6.37 -12.21
CA ASP A 30 -0.62 6.17 -10.76
C ASP A 30 0.43 5.14 -10.33
N GLN A 31 1.64 5.61 -10.03
CA GLN A 31 2.77 4.83 -9.52
C GLN A 31 2.60 4.59 -8.00
N GLY A 32 1.49 3.96 -7.63
CA GLY A 32 1.19 3.56 -6.25
C GLY A 32 1.06 4.72 -5.24
N PRO A 33 0.73 4.40 -3.97
CA PRO A 33 0.47 5.44 -2.98
C PRO A 33 1.74 6.29 -2.74
N ARG A 34 1.64 7.59 -3.04
CA ARG A 34 2.68 8.60 -2.71
C ARG A 34 2.90 8.64 -1.21
N ARG A 35 3.89 7.88 -0.72
CA ARG A 35 4.32 7.94 0.67
C ARG A 35 5.53 8.85 0.79
N VAL A 36 5.49 9.77 1.76
CA VAL A 36 6.63 10.61 2.09
C VAL A 36 7.74 9.72 2.68
N ARG A 37 8.90 9.74 2.04
CA ARG A 37 10.09 8.99 2.49
C ARG A 37 10.97 9.91 3.32
N LYS A 38 11.34 9.47 4.53
CA LYS A 38 12.36 10.12 5.36
C LYS A 38 13.60 9.25 5.39
N GLY A 39 14.55 9.54 4.51
CA GLY A 39 15.69 8.66 4.25
C GLY A 39 15.23 7.29 3.75
N ARG A 40 15.61 6.21 4.45
CA ARG A 40 15.20 4.83 4.12
C ARG A 40 13.87 4.40 4.77
N LYS A 41 13.23 5.27 5.55
CA LYS A 41 11.98 4.97 6.25
C LYS A 41 10.79 5.60 5.54
N VAL A 42 9.65 4.90 5.60
CA VAL A 42 8.37 5.36 5.06
C VAL A 42 7.54 5.94 6.19
N GLN A 43 6.99 7.14 6.01
CA GLN A 43 6.07 7.73 6.99
C GLN A 43 4.70 7.04 6.92
N ILE A 44 4.10 6.76 8.08
CA ILE A 44 2.72 6.29 8.22
C ILE A 44 1.96 7.22 9.15
N THR A 45 0.66 7.39 8.88
CA THR A 45 -0.26 8.08 9.79
C THR A 45 -1.05 7.01 10.53
N LEU A 46 -1.13 7.13 11.86
CA LEU A 46 -1.82 6.19 12.74
C LEU A 46 -2.83 6.97 13.59
N THR A 47 -4.08 6.52 13.60
CA THR A 47 -5.12 7.04 14.49
C THR A 47 -5.26 6.09 15.67
N ILE A 48 -5.08 6.61 16.88
CA ILE A 48 -5.22 5.86 18.14
C ILE A 48 -5.93 6.72 19.18
N THR A 49 -6.44 6.09 20.22
CA THR A 49 -7.08 6.80 21.33
C THR A 49 -6.04 7.50 22.20
N GLU A 50 -6.43 8.65 22.78
CA GLU A 50 -5.57 9.44 23.69
C GLU A 50 -5.02 8.60 24.86
N PRO A 51 -5.83 7.74 25.53
CA PRO A 51 -5.32 6.93 26.63
C PRO A 51 -4.25 5.92 26.19
N LEU A 52 -4.38 5.37 24.97
CA LEU A 52 -3.39 4.45 24.44
C LEU A 52 -2.08 5.19 24.10
N LEU A 53 -2.18 6.39 23.53
CA LEU A 53 -1.03 7.23 23.24
C LEU A 53 -0.25 7.59 24.52
N ALA A 54 -0.95 7.99 25.59
CA ALA A 54 -0.34 8.30 26.87
C ALA A 54 0.47 7.11 27.44
N ARG A 55 -0.08 5.90 27.38
CA ARG A 55 0.61 4.68 27.83
C ARG A 55 1.88 4.38 27.01
N VAL A 56 1.87 4.66 25.71
CA VAL A 56 3.06 4.51 24.86
C VAL A 56 4.13 5.52 25.25
N ASP A 57 3.74 6.75 25.59
CA ASP A 57 4.68 7.79 26.04
C ASP A 57 5.31 7.50 27.39
N GLU A 58 4.52 7.00 28.34
CA GLU A 58 5.03 6.54 29.64
C GLU A 58 6.08 5.43 29.44
N LEU A 59 5.75 4.42 28.62
CA LEU A 59 6.69 3.34 28.30
C LEU A 59 7.96 3.85 27.60
N ALA A 60 7.82 4.83 26.70
CA ALA A 60 8.95 5.48 26.05
C ALA A 60 9.85 6.22 27.04
N GLY A 61 9.25 6.93 28.00
CA GLY A 61 9.96 7.58 29.10
C GLY A 61 10.73 6.59 29.96
N HIS A 62 10.11 5.47 30.34
CA HIS A 62 10.76 4.43 31.13
C HIS A 62 11.94 3.76 30.42
N LEU A 63 11.83 3.55 29.11
CA LEU A 63 12.89 2.93 28.30
C LEU A 63 13.97 3.93 27.84
N GLY A 64 13.78 5.23 28.07
CA GLY A 64 14.66 6.28 27.54
C GLY A 64 14.67 6.32 26.00
N GLN A 65 13.57 5.90 25.37
CA GLN A 65 13.45 5.79 23.91
C GLN A 65 12.47 6.83 23.37
N SER A 66 12.56 7.12 22.07
CA SER A 66 11.51 7.93 21.42
C SER A 66 10.23 7.12 21.27
N ARG A 67 9.06 7.79 21.29
CA ARG A 67 7.75 7.19 20.98
C ARG A 67 7.79 6.32 19.72
N ALA A 68 8.40 6.84 18.65
CA ALA A 68 8.52 6.12 17.38
C ALA A 68 9.41 4.85 17.49
N ALA A 69 10.44 4.86 18.34
CA ALA A 69 11.29 3.69 18.57
C ALA A 69 10.51 2.60 19.32
N VAL A 70 9.73 2.97 20.34
CA VAL A 70 8.86 2.02 21.06
C VAL A 70 7.81 1.40 20.14
N ILE A 71 7.15 2.20 19.30
CA ILE A 71 6.19 1.69 18.32
C ILE A 71 6.87 0.71 17.35
N ASN A 72 8.05 1.06 16.83
CA ASN A 72 8.78 0.15 15.93
C ASN A 72 9.22 -1.13 16.63
N LEU A 73 9.65 -1.06 17.90
CA LEU A 73 10.02 -2.22 18.69
C LEU A 73 8.83 -3.15 18.91
N ALA A 74 7.67 -2.60 19.25
CA ALA A 74 6.44 -3.37 19.40
C ALA A 74 6.04 -4.07 18.09
N VAL A 75 6.11 -3.36 16.96
CA VAL A 75 5.84 -3.95 15.63
C VAL A 75 6.84 -5.05 15.29
N MET A 76 8.13 -4.85 15.55
CA MET A 76 9.15 -5.87 15.30
C MET A 76 8.93 -7.11 16.17
N GLN A 77 8.66 -6.92 17.45
CA GLN A 77 8.36 -8.00 18.39
C GLN A 77 7.14 -8.79 17.91
N MET A 78 6.06 -8.09 17.55
CA MET A 78 4.83 -8.70 17.02
C MET A 78 5.09 -9.53 15.76
N LEU A 79 5.92 -9.04 14.84
CA LEU A 79 6.28 -9.78 13.62
C LEU A 79 7.17 -11.00 13.89
N GLN A 80 8.01 -10.96 14.92
CA GLN A 80 8.92 -12.05 15.27
C GLN A 80 8.26 -13.15 16.11
N THR A 81 7.48 -12.78 17.13
CA THR A 81 6.83 -13.75 18.04
C THR A 81 5.43 -14.14 17.60
N GLY A 82 4.90 -13.49 16.56
CA GLY A 82 3.51 -13.58 16.16
C GLY A 82 2.60 -12.74 17.07
N LEU A 83 1.44 -12.38 16.53
CA LEU A 83 0.38 -11.73 17.28
C LEU A 83 -0.61 -12.82 17.72
N ARG A 84 -0.70 -13.07 19.03
CA ARG A 84 -1.83 -13.80 19.60
C ARG A 84 -2.98 -12.82 19.71
N ILE A 85 -3.82 -12.78 18.68
CA ILE A 85 -5.14 -12.17 18.78
C ILE A 85 -5.99 -13.23 19.46
N ASP A 86 -5.96 -13.30 20.79
CA ASP A 86 -6.84 -14.21 21.53
C ASP A 86 -8.28 -13.70 21.36
N GLY A 87 -8.95 -14.24 20.34
CA GLY A 87 -10.27 -13.85 19.86
C GLY A 87 -10.69 -14.75 18.71
N GLU A 88 -10.84 -16.05 19.03
CA GLU A 88 -11.19 -17.23 18.20
C GLU A 88 -10.09 -17.87 17.34
#